data_AF-A0A9P0JUG3-F1
#
_entry.id   AF-A0A9P0JUG3-F1
#
_cell.length_a   1.000
_cell.length_b   1.000
_cell.length_c   1.000
_cell.angle_alpha   90.00
_cell.angle_beta   90.00
_cell.angle_gamma   90.00
#
_symmetry.space_group_name_H-M   'P 1'
#
loop_
_entity.id
_entity.type
_entity.pdbx_description
1 polymer ?
#
loop_
_entity_poly.entity_id
_entity_poly.type
_entity_poly.pdbx_seq_one_letter_code
_entity_poly.pdbx_strand_id
1 'polypeptide(L)'
;MTMTKNRLYETMNQRMSLLKEHPSLIAATLLDPRFKSKYLTPNAVDIGITEIVSFLIRCSSDSPVNRNAIHSSSSAEPVLVESNIQKQDESLWDTHDDNPGGTPCDNNGYDETSILKQTIECYLSEPRLQRNADIFSYWNSSPYPTLRKAVLKYLSAPPTSIPSEQMFSAAGQIYADRRSNLLGENAEKLLFSSYNIRLFGYVY
;
A
#
# COMPACT_ATOMS: atom_id res chain seq x y z
N MET A 1 -10.31 1.38 36.45
CA MET A 1 -9.98 0.72 35.16
C MET A 1 -10.49 1.50 33.94
N THR A 2 -11.62 2.21 34.03
CA THR A 2 -12.21 3.05 32.96
C THR A 2 -11.41 4.29 32.58
N MET A 3 -10.77 4.97 33.54
CA MET A 3 -9.93 6.16 33.28
C MET A 3 -8.75 5.88 32.32
N THR A 4 -8.05 4.78 32.49
CA THR A 4 -6.89 4.43 31.64
C THR A 4 -7.32 4.08 30.21
N LYS A 5 -8.45 3.38 30.05
CA LYS A 5 -9.03 3.07 28.74
C LYS A 5 -9.41 4.34 27.98
N ASN A 6 -10.09 5.28 28.64
CA ASN A 6 -10.51 6.54 28.02
C ASN A 6 -9.30 7.39 27.63
N ARG A 7 -8.28 7.48 28.51
CA ARG A 7 -7.06 8.23 28.21
C ARG A 7 -6.28 7.63 27.03
N LEU A 8 -6.20 6.30 26.95
CA LEU A 8 -5.58 5.64 25.80
C LEU A 8 -6.35 5.96 24.51
N TYR A 9 -7.67 5.82 24.53
CA TYR A 9 -8.53 6.12 23.39
C TYR A 9 -8.38 7.56 22.90
N GLU A 10 -8.42 8.54 23.82
CA GLU A 10 -8.23 9.95 23.50
C GLU A 10 -6.85 10.22 22.92
N THR A 11 -5.79 9.70 23.56
CA THR A 11 -4.41 9.91 23.09
C THR A 11 -4.19 9.30 21.70
N MET A 12 -4.73 8.09 21.45
CA MET A 12 -4.65 7.46 20.14
C MET A 12 -5.41 8.26 19.09
N ASN A 13 -6.61 8.74 19.38
CA ASN A 13 -7.36 9.55 18.43
C ASN A 13 -6.70 10.90 18.15
N GLN A 14 -6.10 11.54 19.15
CA GLN A 14 -5.35 12.78 18.97
C GLN A 14 -4.11 12.60 18.10
N ARG A 15 -3.37 11.49 18.27
CA ARG A 15 -2.16 11.23 17.48
C ARG A 15 -2.48 10.74 16.07
N MET A 16 -3.55 9.96 15.92
CA MET A 16 -3.92 9.33 14.66
C MET A 16 -4.91 10.17 13.83
N SER A 17 -5.42 11.29 14.35
CA SER A 17 -6.33 12.18 13.62
C SER A 17 -5.71 12.65 12.31
N LEU A 18 -4.44 13.09 12.36
CA LEU A 18 -3.68 13.54 11.19
C LEU A 18 -3.54 12.45 10.13
N LEU A 19 -3.43 11.19 10.52
CA LEU A 19 -3.32 10.08 9.58
C LEU A 19 -4.66 9.75 8.90
N LYS A 20 -5.77 9.90 9.65
CA LYS A 20 -7.13 9.64 9.16
C LYS A 20 -7.61 10.68 8.15
N GLU A 21 -7.02 11.87 8.16
CA GLU A 21 -7.42 12.99 7.29
C GLU A 21 -6.50 13.18 6.08
N HIS A 22 -5.31 12.55 6.06
CA HIS A 22 -4.35 12.77 5.00
C HIS A 22 -4.73 12.04 3.69
N PRO A 23 -5.03 12.75 2.58
CA PRO A 23 -5.56 12.13 1.36
C PRO A 23 -4.70 11.00 0.79
N SER A 24 -3.38 11.15 0.78
CA SER A 24 -2.46 10.10 0.30
C SER A 24 -2.51 8.81 1.12
N LEU A 25 -2.71 8.90 2.44
CA LEU A 25 -2.78 7.72 3.31
C LEU A 25 -4.14 7.03 3.19
N ILE A 26 -5.20 7.82 3.03
CA ILE A 26 -6.53 7.32 2.71
C ILE A 26 -6.50 6.59 1.36
N ALA A 27 -5.90 7.20 0.33
CA ALA A 27 -5.74 6.61 -0.99
C ALA A 27 -4.94 5.30 -0.93
N ALA A 28 -3.83 5.27 -0.17
CA ALA A 28 -3.07 4.05 0.06
C ALA A 28 -3.91 2.95 0.73
N THR A 29 -4.72 3.30 1.73
CA THR A 29 -5.60 2.35 2.44
C THR A 29 -6.68 1.78 1.51
N LEU A 30 -7.29 2.62 0.67
CA LEU A 30 -8.27 2.17 -0.32
C LEU A 30 -7.64 1.20 -1.34
N LEU A 31 -6.45 1.54 -1.84
CA LEU A 31 -5.71 0.73 -2.82
C LEU A 31 -5.07 -0.53 -2.23
N ASP A 32 -5.06 -0.71 -0.90
CA ASP A 32 -4.65 -1.97 -0.30
C ASP A 32 -5.83 -2.96 -0.32
N PRO A 33 -5.76 -4.06 -1.11
CA PRO A 33 -6.87 -4.99 -1.28
C PRO A 33 -7.24 -5.71 0.01
N ARG A 34 -6.37 -5.70 1.03
CA ARG A 34 -6.63 -6.29 2.34
C ARG A 34 -7.54 -5.42 3.21
N PHE A 35 -7.50 -4.10 3.02
CA PHE A 35 -8.21 -3.13 3.87
C PHE A 35 -9.41 -2.50 3.15
N LYS A 36 -9.23 -1.99 1.92
CA LYS A 36 -10.25 -1.28 1.14
C LYS A 36 -10.96 -0.20 1.99
N SER A 37 -12.29 -0.18 2.00
CA SER A 37 -13.10 0.80 2.73
C SER A 37 -13.41 0.44 4.19
N LYS A 38 -12.99 -0.74 4.68
CA LYS A 38 -13.45 -1.31 5.97
C LYS A 38 -13.30 -0.39 7.19
N TYR A 39 -12.19 0.35 7.25
CA TYR A 39 -11.84 1.20 8.39
C TYR A 39 -12.01 2.69 8.12
N LEU A 40 -12.60 3.05 6.97
CA LEU A 40 -12.76 4.43 6.53
C LEU A 40 -14.21 4.86 6.69
N THR A 41 -14.40 6.14 7.02
CA THR A 41 -15.72 6.77 6.97
C THR A 41 -16.11 7.00 5.51
N PRO A 42 -17.40 7.05 5.16
CA PRO A 42 -17.83 7.33 3.79
C PRO A 42 -17.20 8.61 3.21
N ASN A 43 -17.13 9.68 4.02
CA ASN A 43 -16.46 10.93 3.63
C ASN A 43 -14.96 10.73 3.35
N ALA A 44 -14.26 9.92 4.14
CA ALA A 44 -12.86 9.60 3.86
C ALA A 44 -12.72 8.80 2.57
N VAL A 45 -13.62 7.85 2.31
CA VAL A 45 -13.63 7.10 1.04
C VAL A 45 -13.76 8.07 -0.15
N ASP A 46 -14.68 9.03 -0.10
CA ASP A 46 -14.86 10.04 -1.17
C ASP A 46 -13.62 10.90 -1.39
N ILE A 47 -12.95 11.32 -0.31
CA ILE A 47 -11.68 12.06 -0.37
C ILE A 47 -10.61 11.21 -1.06
N GLY A 48 -10.47 9.94 -0.67
CA GLY A 48 -9.49 9.02 -1.24
C GLY A 48 -9.75 8.72 -2.71
N ILE A 49 -11.00 8.48 -3.10
CA ILE A 49 -11.38 8.29 -4.52
C ILE A 49 -11.03 9.54 -5.33
N THR A 50 -11.36 10.73 -4.82
CA THR A 50 -11.06 11.99 -5.51
C THR A 50 -9.55 12.20 -5.69
N GLU A 51 -8.74 11.92 -4.66
CA GLU A 51 -7.28 11.96 -4.72
C GLU A 51 -6.73 10.99 -5.79
N ILE A 52 -7.20 9.73 -5.80
CA ILE A 52 -6.76 8.73 -6.77
C ILE A 52 -7.12 9.15 -8.20
N VAL A 53 -8.37 9.59 -8.43
CA VAL A 53 -8.85 10.01 -9.76
C VAL A 53 -8.08 11.24 -10.25
N SER A 54 -7.89 12.24 -9.40
CA SER A 54 -7.11 13.45 -9.75
C SER A 54 -5.68 13.10 -10.17
N PHE A 55 -5.05 12.15 -9.48
CA PHE A 55 -3.73 11.67 -9.82
C PHE A 55 -3.72 10.95 -11.18
N LEU A 56 -4.67 10.05 -11.42
CA LEU A 56 -4.76 9.28 -12.67
C LEU A 56 -4.99 10.19 -13.87
N ILE A 57 -5.88 11.17 -13.77
CA ILE A 57 -6.13 12.16 -14.83
C ILE A 57 -4.85 12.94 -15.16
N ARG A 58 -4.13 13.42 -14.13
CA ARG A 58 -2.86 14.13 -14.33
C ARG A 58 -1.83 13.25 -15.05
N CYS A 59 -1.77 11.96 -14.74
CA CYS A 59 -0.88 11.01 -15.39
C CYS A 59 -1.29 10.63 -16.83
N SER A 60 -2.54 10.87 -17.23
CA SER A 60 -3.00 10.69 -18.61
C SER A 60 -2.53 11.85 -19.51
N SER A 61 -2.48 13.07 -18.97
CA SER A 61 -2.06 14.27 -19.71
C SER A 61 -0.55 14.37 -19.97
N ASP A 62 0.27 13.70 -19.17
CA ASP A 62 1.74 13.82 -19.19
C ASP A 62 2.48 12.74 -20.01
N SER A 63 1.79 11.83 -20.71
CA SER A 63 2.46 10.72 -21.42
C SER A 63 2.65 10.98 -22.92
N PRO A 64 3.89 11.16 -23.42
CA PRO A 64 4.25 10.64 -24.74
C PRO A 64 4.22 9.10 -24.67
N VAL A 65 3.82 8.50 -25.78
CA VAL A 65 3.55 7.06 -25.96
C VAL A 65 4.74 6.18 -25.55
N ASN A 66 4.51 5.21 -24.66
CA ASN A 66 5.25 3.95 -24.70
C ASN A 66 4.31 2.78 -24.35
N ARG A 67 3.64 2.29 -25.40
CA ARG A 67 2.92 1.01 -25.42
C ARG A 67 3.96 -0.10 -25.51
N ASN A 68 4.39 -0.66 -24.39
CA ASN A 68 4.94 -2.00 -24.35
C ASN A 68 4.27 -2.77 -23.23
N ALA A 69 3.04 -3.22 -23.51
CA ALA A 69 2.39 -4.28 -22.79
C ALA A 69 3.12 -5.59 -23.14
N ILE A 70 3.93 -6.10 -22.21
CA ILE A 70 4.36 -7.49 -22.28
C ILE A 70 3.17 -8.32 -21.79
N HIS A 71 2.44 -8.86 -22.76
CA HIS A 71 1.54 -9.98 -22.56
C HIS A 71 2.35 -11.17 -22.02
N SER A 72 1.99 -11.64 -20.84
CA SER A 72 2.39 -12.97 -20.36
C SER A 72 1.15 -13.59 -19.74
N SER A 73 0.41 -14.30 -20.58
CA SER A 73 -0.71 -15.13 -20.18
C SER A 73 -0.15 -16.37 -19.46
N SER A 74 -0.31 -16.44 -18.14
CA SER A 74 -0.31 -17.71 -17.43
C SER A 74 -1.57 -17.80 -16.59
N SER A 75 -2.48 -18.68 -16.99
CA SER A 75 -3.60 -19.11 -16.16
C SER A 75 -3.04 -19.81 -14.91
N ALA A 76 -3.32 -19.27 -13.74
CA ALA A 76 -3.21 -20.01 -12.49
C ALA A 76 -4.47 -19.73 -11.68
N GLU A 77 -5.22 -20.80 -11.43
CA GLU A 77 -6.41 -20.79 -10.59
C GLU A 77 -6.09 -20.35 -9.15
N PRO A 78 -7.03 -19.71 -8.44
CA PRO A 78 -6.84 -19.35 -7.05
C PRO A 78 -6.88 -20.60 -6.18
N VAL A 79 -5.73 -20.98 -5.62
CA VAL A 79 -5.64 -22.00 -4.57
C VAL A 79 -6.24 -21.41 -3.30
N LEU A 80 -7.43 -21.87 -2.93
CA LEU A 80 -7.98 -21.72 -1.59
C LEU A 80 -7.18 -22.59 -0.63
N VAL A 81 -6.19 -22.01 0.05
CA VAL A 81 -5.58 -22.66 1.21
C VAL A 81 -6.54 -22.51 2.39
N GLU A 82 -7.45 -23.47 2.54
CA GLU A 82 -8.19 -23.68 3.79
C GLU A 82 -7.19 -24.12 4.86
N SER A 83 -6.78 -23.17 5.70
CA SER A 83 -6.10 -23.50 6.95
C SER A 83 -7.15 -23.91 7.97
N ASN A 84 -7.28 -25.22 8.14
CA ASN A 84 -8.11 -25.88 9.12
C ASN A 84 -7.51 -25.65 10.52
N ILE A 85 -7.84 -24.52 11.15
CA ILE A 85 -7.43 -24.20 12.53
C ILE A 85 -8.62 -24.42 13.44
N GLN A 86 -8.49 -25.43 14.30
CA GLN A 86 -9.41 -25.70 15.40
C GLN A 86 -9.55 -24.44 16.28
N LYS A 87 -10.78 -23.92 16.38
CA LYS A 87 -11.12 -22.73 17.16
C LYS A 87 -10.79 -22.92 18.64
N GLN A 88 -9.71 -22.31 19.10
CA GLN A 88 -9.54 -21.86 20.48
C GLN A 88 -8.94 -20.45 20.46
N ASP A 89 -9.55 -19.56 21.24
CA ASP A 89 -9.38 -18.10 21.34
C ASP A 89 -9.91 -17.25 20.17
N GLU A 90 -10.78 -16.29 20.49
CA GLU A 90 -11.14 -15.18 19.60
C GLU A 90 -9.87 -14.38 19.30
N SER A 91 -9.41 -14.40 18.04
CA SER A 91 -8.29 -13.59 17.62
C SER A 91 -8.72 -12.14 17.49
N LEU A 92 -7.83 -11.21 17.83
CA LEU A 92 -8.01 -9.77 17.55
C LEU A 92 -8.38 -9.49 16.08
N TRP A 93 -8.06 -10.43 15.19
CA TRP A 93 -8.27 -10.32 13.77
C TRP A 93 -9.55 -10.97 13.23
N ASP A 94 -10.32 -11.69 14.04
CA ASP A 94 -11.51 -12.40 13.55
C ASP A 94 -12.49 -11.44 12.88
N THR A 95 -12.75 -10.30 13.52
CA THR A 95 -13.57 -9.23 12.95
C THR A 95 -13.01 -8.66 11.66
N HIS A 96 -11.69 -8.68 11.45
CA HIS A 96 -11.07 -8.23 10.21
C HIS A 96 -11.26 -9.26 9.10
N ASP A 97 -11.09 -10.54 9.41
CA ASP A 97 -11.05 -11.63 8.45
C ASP A 97 -12.44 -12.07 7.98
N ASP A 98 -13.49 -11.70 8.74
CA ASP A 98 -14.87 -11.75 8.28
C ASP A 98 -15.05 -10.88 7.02
N ASN A 99 -15.15 -11.55 5.87
CA ASN A 99 -15.22 -10.93 4.55
C ASN A 99 -16.58 -11.21 3.92
N PRO A 100 -17.50 -10.24 3.89
CA PRO A 100 -18.74 -10.41 3.14
C PRO A 100 -18.41 -10.56 1.64
N GLY A 101 -19.11 -11.48 0.97
CA GLY A 101 -18.95 -11.71 -0.46
C GLY A 101 -19.19 -10.43 -1.26
N GLY A 102 -18.35 -10.19 -2.26
CA GLY A 102 -18.44 -9.00 -3.10
C GLY A 102 -19.68 -8.99 -3.99
N THR A 103 -20.13 -7.81 -4.38
CA THR A 103 -21.21 -7.62 -5.36
C THR A 103 -20.63 -7.32 -6.74
N PRO A 104 -21.15 -7.94 -7.81
CA PRO A 104 -20.81 -7.57 -9.18
C PRO A 104 -21.15 -6.10 -9.44
N CYS A 105 -20.30 -5.43 -10.20
CA CYS A 105 -20.52 -4.06 -10.65
C CYS A 105 -20.72 -4.02 -12.17
N ASP A 106 -21.61 -3.15 -12.63
CA ASP A 106 -21.85 -2.88 -14.05
C ASP A 106 -21.21 -1.56 -14.48
N ASN A 107 -20.69 -1.49 -15.71
CA ASN A 107 -19.99 -0.31 -16.23
C ASN A 107 -20.90 0.56 -17.11
N ASN A 108 -21.45 1.64 -16.56
CA ASN A 108 -22.34 2.58 -17.28
C ASN A 108 -21.81 4.04 -17.32
N GLY A 109 -20.50 4.26 -17.18
CA GLY A 109 -19.91 5.62 -17.17
C GLY A 109 -19.90 6.30 -18.55
N TYR A 110 -20.22 7.61 -18.59
CA TYR A 110 -20.31 8.39 -19.83
C TYR A 110 -19.09 9.30 -20.09
N ASP A 111 -18.26 9.59 -19.08
CA ASP A 111 -17.03 10.40 -19.18
C ASP A 111 -15.82 9.76 -18.46
N GLU A 112 -14.59 10.21 -18.76
CA GLU A 112 -13.35 9.62 -18.24
C GLU A 112 -13.29 9.61 -16.70
N THR A 113 -13.73 10.69 -16.06
CA THR A 113 -13.75 10.81 -14.59
C THR A 113 -14.70 9.80 -13.97
N SER A 114 -15.90 9.64 -14.54
CA SER A 114 -16.93 8.70 -14.09
C SER A 114 -16.50 7.26 -14.33
N ILE A 115 -15.84 6.98 -15.46
CA ILE A 115 -15.27 5.65 -15.73
C ILE A 115 -14.21 5.28 -14.68
N LEU A 116 -13.32 6.22 -14.32
CA LEU A 116 -12.31 5.98 -13.27
C LEU A 116 -12.95 5.77 -11.90
N LYS A 117 -13.96 6.58 -11.53
CA LYS A 117 -14.71 6.38 -10.28
C LYS A 117 -15.39 5.03 -10.24
N GLN A 118 -16.12 4.65 -11.30
CA GLN A 118 -16.76 3.35 -11.42
C GLN A 118 -15.75 2.20 -11.30
N THR A 119 -14.58 2.34 -11.93
CA THR A 119 -13.52 1.33 -11.85
C THR A 119 -13.04 1.14 -10.41
N ILE A 120 -12.87 2.24 -9.65
CA ILE A 120 -12.49 2.18 -8.24
C ILE A 120 -13.61 1.55 -7.41
N GLU A 121 -14.86 1.94 -7.64
CA GLU A 121 -16.03 1.38 -6.95
C GLU A 121 -16.17 -0.14 -7.18
N CYS A 122 -15.98 -0.59 -8.41
CA CYS A 122 -15.87 -2.01 -8.77
C CYS A 122 -14.79 -2.74 -7.97
N TYR A 123 -13.59 -2.19 -7.92
CA TYR A 123 -12.50 -2.77 -7.13
C TYR A 123 -12.83 -2.79 -5.62
N LEU A 124 -13.47 -1.74 -5.12
CA LEU A 124 -13.88 -1.65 -3.71
C LEU A 124 -15.02 -2.62 -3.36
N SER A 125 -15.85 -3.03 -4.34
CA SER A 125 -16.93 -4.01 -4.14
C SER A 125 -16.46 -5.46 -4.15
N GLU A 126 -15.28 -5.75 -4.71
CA GLU A 126 -14.67 -7.07 -4.63
C GLU A 126 -14.38 -7.48 -3.17
N PRO A 127 -14.35 -8.79 -2.85
CA PRO A 127 -13.93 -9.26 -1.54
C PRO A 127 -12.52 -8.77 -1.18
N ARG A 128 -12.27 -8.50 0.11
CA ARG A 128 -10.93 -8.16 0.58
C ARG A 128 -9.99 -9.35 0.48
N LEU A 129 -8.73 -9.07 0.17
CA LEU A 129 -7.66 -10.05 0.14
C LEU A 129 -7.29 -10.49 1.58
N GLN A 130 -6.86 -11.74 1.75
CA GLN A 130 -6.38 -12.22 3.04
C GLN A 130 -5.22 -11.37 3.56
N ARG A 131 -5.17 -11.13 4.88
CA ARG A 131 -4.19 -10.24 5.52
C ARG A 131 -2.73 -10.61 5.22
N ASN A 132 -2.44 -11.91 5.13
CA ASN A 132 -1.11 -12.48 4.91
C ASN A 132 -0.72 -12.62 3.43
N ALA A 133 -1.61 -12.30 2.50
CA ALA A 133 -1.32 -12.40 1.08
C ALA A 133 -0.42 -11.24 0.60
N ASP A 134 0.30 -11.49 -0.49
CA ASP A 134 1.11 -10.49 -1.15
C ASP A 134 0.25 -9.54 -2.00
N ILE A 135 0.26 -8.27 -1.61
CA ILE A 135 -0.45 -7.17 -2.28
C ILE A 135 0.07 -6.96 -3.70
N PHE A 136 1.38 -7.10 -3.93
CA PHE A 136 1.99 -6.85 -5.23
C PHE A 136 1.64 -7.96 -6.22
N SER A 137 1.60 -9.21 -5.75
CA SER A 137 1.09 -10.34 -6.54
C SER A 137 -0.35 -10.09 -7.01
N TYR A 138 -1.25 -9.67 -6.10
CA TYR A 138 -2.64 -9.33 -6.45
C TYR A 138 -2.70 -8.24 -7.53
N TRP A 139 -1.98 -7.13 -7.36
CA TRP A 139 -2.01 -6.02 -8.31
C TRP A 139 -1.36 -6.34 -9.66
N ASN A 140 -0.47 -7.34 -9.72
CA ASN A 140 0.11 -7.82 -10.96
C ASN A 140 -0.86 -8.65 -11.80
N SER A 141 -1.77 -9.39 -11.15
CA SER A 141 -2.81 -10.19 -11.82
C SER A 141 -4.19 -9.53 -11.87
N SER A 142 -4.31 -8.32 -11.32
CA SER A 142 -5.57 -7.60 -11.16
C SER A 142 -6.20 -7.20 -12.51
N PRO A 143 -7.53 -7.28 -12.66
CA PRO A 143 -8.23 -6.84 -13.87
C PRO A 143 -8.32 -5.30 -13.99
N TYR A 144 -7.72 -4.53 -13.07
CA TYR A 144 -7.77 -3.07 -13.03
C TYR A 144 -6.43 -2.41 -13.43
N PRO A 145 -5.97 -2.53 -14.68
CA PRO A 145 -4.67 -1.99 -15.11
C PRO A 145 -4.59 -0.46 -15.00
N THR A 146 -5.74 0.23 -15.07
CA THR A 146 -5.85 1.70 -14.91
C THR A 146 -5.42 2.16 -13.53
N LEU A 147 -5.61 1.35 -12.48
CA LEU A 147 -5.24 1.69 -11.11
C LEU A 147 -3.75 1.47 -10.82
N ARG A 148 -3.02 0.73 -11.66
CA ARG A 148 -1.63 0.32 -11.39
C ARG A 148 -0.69 1.50 -11.14
N LYS A 149 -0.85 2.60 -11.87
CA LYS A 149 -0.07 3.83 -11.65
C LYS A 149 -0.30 4.40 -10.25
N ALA A 150 -1.55 4.41 -9.79
CA ALA A 150 -1.90 4.89 -8.45
C ALA A 150 -1.34 3.95 -7.38
N VAL A 151 -1.48 2.63 -7.57
CA VAL A 151 -0.93 1.61 -6.66
C VAL A 151 0.57 1.80 -6.45
N LEU A 152 1.34 1.96 -7.54
CA LEU A 152 2.78 2.19 -7.46
C LEU A 152 3.13 3.49 -6.74
N LYS A 153 2.33 4.55 -6.89
CA LYS A 153 2.55 5.82 -6.17
C LYS A 153 2.27 5.69 -4.68
N TYR A 154 1.11 5.13 -4.31
CA TYR A 154 0.62 5.21 -2.93
C TYR A 154 1.06 4.03 -2.05
N LEU A 155 1.41 2.87 -2.62
CA LEU A 155 1.86 1.69 -1.86
C LEU A 155 3.39 1.48 -1.85
N SER A 156 4.17 2.31 -2.56
CA SER A 156 5.63 2.16 -2.60
C SER A 156 6.36 2.76 -1.39
N ALA A 157 5.75 3.73 -0.71
CA ALA A 157 6.37 4.37 0.43
C ALA A 157 6.38 3.44 1.65
N PRO A 158 7.52 3.30 2.36
CA PRO A 158 7.54 2.55 3.60
C PRO A 158 6.65 3.23 4.66
N PRO A 159 6.00 2.46 5.54
CA PRO A 159 5.04 3.00 6.51
C PRO A 159 5.69 3.82 7.63
N THR A 160 7.02 3.79 7.77
CA THR A 160 7.76 4.46 8.83
C THR A 160 9.09 5.01 8.32
N SER A 161 9.67 5.98 9.03
CA SER A 161 11.04 6.46 8.83
C SER A 161 12.11 5.47 9.32
N ILE A 162 11.72 4.36 9.95
CA ILE A 162 12.67 3.38 10.53
C ILE A 162 13.72 2.91 9.51
N PRO A 163 13.39 2.58 8.24
CA PRO A 163 14.41 2.20 7.27
C PRO A 163 15.43 3.32 7.01
N SER A 164 14.98 4.58 6.96
CA SER A 164 15.89 5.72 6.82
C SER A 164 16.73 5.93 8.08
N GLU A 165 16.17 5.77 9.27
CA GLU A 165 16.91 5.86 10.53
C GLU A 165 17.96 4.75 10.66
N GLN A 166 17.62 3.52 10.25
CA GLN A 166 18.57 2.41 10.16
C GLN A 166 19.70 2.71 9.17
N MET A 167 19.36 3.27 8.01
CA MET A 167 20.36 3.69 7.02
C MET A 167 21.30 4.77 7.58
N PHE A 168 20.77 5.79 8.27
CA PHE A 168 21.59 6.84 8.88
C PHE A 168 22.40 6.35 10.08
N SER A 169 21.86 5.43 10.88
CA SER A 169 22.60 4.79 11.98
C SER A 169 23.78 3.95 11.44
N ALA A 170 23.55 3.18 10.37
CA ALA A 170 24.61 2.45 9.68
C ALA A 170 25.64 3.40 9.05
N ALA A 171 25.21 4.55 8.51
CA ALA A 171 26.12 5.59 8.04
C ALA A 171 27.03 6.09 9.17
N GLY A 172 26.50 6.28 10.38
CA GLY A 172 27.28 6.65 11.56
C GLY A 172 28.44 5.68 11.84
N GLN A 173 28.25 4.38 11.61
CA GLN A 173 29.32 3.37 11.74
C GLN A 173 30.38 3.47 10.64
N ILE A 174 29.99 3.83 9.41
CA ILE A 174 30.93 4.09 8.31
C ILE A 174 31.83 5.30 8.64
N TYR A 175 31.27 6.32 9.28
CA TYR A 175 32.00 7.51 9.71
C TYR A 175 32.85 7.30 10.98
N ALA A 176 32.37 6.53 11.96
CA ALA A 176 33.01 6.40 13.27
C ALA A 176 34.24 5.47 13.30
N ASP A 177 34.19 4.32 12.63
CA ASP A 177 35.10 3.21 12.99
C ASP A 177 36.27 2.97 12.03
N ARG A 178 36.27 3.50 10.78
CA ARG A 178 37.27 3.06 9.78
C ARG A 178 37.94 4.12 8.92
N ARG A 179 37.45 5.37 8.82
CA ARG A 179 37.98 6.35 7.84
C ARG A 179 37.78 7.81 8.27
N SER A 180 38.65 8.32 9.15
CA SER A 180 38.64 9.71 9.63
C SER A 180 38.86 10.78 8.54
N ASN A 181 39.15 10.38 7.29
CA ASN A 181 39.40 11.27 6.14
C ASN A 181 38.47 10.99 4.94
N LEU A 182 37.29 10.41 5.16
CA LEU A 182 36.36 10.14 4.07
C LEU A 182 35.58 11.42 3.69
N LEU A 183 35.76 11.88 2.46
CA LEU A 183 34.90 12.92 1.87
C LEU A 183 33.43 12.46 1.86
N GLY A 184 32.50 13.39 2.11
CA GLY A 184 31.06 13.08 2.17
C GLY A 184 30.52 12.37 0.93
N GLU A 185 31.01 12.73 -0.26
CA GLU A 185 30.66 12.07 -1.53
C GLU A 185 31.03 10.57 -1.54
N ASN A 186 32.20 10.23 -1.00
CA ASN A 186 32.64 8.83 -0.93
C ASN A 186 31.87 8.04 0.13
N ALA A 187 31.45 8.70 1.21
CA ALA A 187 30.59 8.10 2.23
C ALA A 187 29.20 7.77 1.66
N GLU A 188 28.63 8.69 0.88
CA GLU A 188 27.35 8.47 0.20
C GLU A 188 27.41 7.27 -0.77
N LYS A 189 28.44 7.19 -1.61
CA LYS A 189 28.64 6.06 -2.54
C LYS A 189 28.79 4.72 -1.81
N LEU A 190 29.51 4.71 -0.69
CA LEU A 190 29.66 3.51 0.14
C LEU A 190 28.36 3.12 0.81
N LEU A 191 27.61 4.08 1.35
CA LEU A 191 26.32 3.83 1.98
C LEU A 191 25.33 3.26 0.96
N PHE A 192 25.22 3.89 -0.21
CA PHE A 192 24.40 3.41 -1.32
C PHE A 192 24.79 1.98 -1.72
N SER A 193 26.07 1.72 -1.92
CA SER A 193 26.54 0.38 -2.30
C SER A 193 26.26 -0.64 -1.21
N SER A 194 26.59 -0.35 0.05
CA SER A 194 26.42 -1.27 1.17
C SER A 194 24.96 -1.70 1.39
N TYR A 195 24.02 -0.77 1.15
CA TYR A 195 22.60 -1.04 1.33
C TYR A 195 22.00 -1.77 0.13
N ASN A 196 22.37 -1.37 -1.10
CA ASN A 196 21.78 -1.93 -2.32
C ASN A 196 22.48 -3.20 -2.81
N ILE A 197 23.71 -3.52 -2.38
CA ILE A 197 24.43 -4.72 -2.86
C ILE A 197 23.66 -6.02 -2.62
N ARG A 198 22.82 -6.05 -1.57
CA ARG A 198 21.93 -7.18 -1.26
C ARG A 198 20.83 -7.39 -2.31
N LEU A 199 20.38 -6.32 -2.98
CA LEU A 199 19.40 -6.41 -4.07
C LEU A 199 19.97 -7.13 -5.30
N PHE A 200 21.29 -7.15 -5.45
CA PHE A 200 21.99 -7.83 -6.53
C PHE A 200 22.39 -9.28 -6.19
N GLY A 201 21.89 -9.83 -5.07
CA GLY A 201 22.16 -11.21 -4.65
C GLY A 201 23.58 -11.45 -4.11
N TYR A 202 24.30 -10.39 -3.74
CA TYR A 202 25.62 -10.51 -3.15
C TYR A 202 25.53 -10.93 -1.67
N VAL A 203 26.18 -12.03 -1.31
CA VAL A 203 26.31 -12.52 0.07
C VAL A 203 27.73 -12.22 0.55
N TYR A 204 27.84 -11.60 1.73
CA TYR A 204 29.13 -11.26 2.36
C TYR A 204 29.83 -12.48 2.95
#